data_AF-A0A162CY16-F1
#
_entry.id   AF-A0A162CY16-F1
#
_cell.length_a   1.000
_cell.length_b   1.000
_cell.length_c   1.000
_cell.angle_alpha   90.00
_cell.angle_beta   90.00
_cell.angle_gamma   90.00
#
_symmetry.space_group_name_H-M   'P 1'
#
loop_
_entity.id
_entity.type
_entity.pdbx_description
1 polymer ?
#
loop_
_entity_poly.entity_id
_entity_poly.type
_entity_poly.pdbx_seq_one_letter_code
_entity_poly.pdbx_strand_id
1 'polypeptide(L)'
;VLDSCHALMSYGVDRYRRPAKLSLAQERSRLADREAHAQLQINELWRTLPKRVEKGDEAAATRRFPDEPQENLLYFIEKNAPLLEPWQREIVRIVRKIAQYFYPQRQTQVMNEGWATFWH
;
A
#
# COMPACT_ATOMS: atom_id res chain seq x y z
N VAL A 1 8.21 -11.17 6.23
CA VAL A 1 7.27 -10.13 5.70
C VAL A 1 7.45 -8.84 6.48
N LEU A 2 7.24 -8.83 7.80
CA LEU A 2 7.34 -7.61 8.62
C LEU A 2 8.71 -6.91 8.50
N ASP A 3 9.81 -7.65 8.63
CA ASP A 3 11.17 -7.08 8.54
C ASP A 3 11.42 -6.44 7.17
N SER A 4 10.98 -7.11 6.10
CA SER A 4 11.06 -6.59 4.74
C SER A 4 10.24 -5.31 4.57
N CYS A 5 9.05 -5.23 5.18
CA CYS A 5 8.24 -4.00 5.18
C CYS A 5 8.93 -2.86 5.93
N HIS A 6 9.56 -3.16 7.07
CA HIS A 6 10.32 -2.15 7.84
C HIS A 6 11.52 -1.63 7.06
N ALA A 7 12.26 -2.49 6.35
CA ALA A 7 13.35 -2.07 5.48
C ALA A 7 12.88 -1.12 4.37
N LEU A 8 11.65 -1.30 3.88
CA LEU A 8 11.04 -0.46 2.84
C LEU A 8 10.24 0.73 3.38
N MET A 9 10.24 0.97 4.69
CA MET A 9 9.37 1.97 5.34
C MET A 9 9.64 3.41 4.87
N SER A 10 10.87 3.74 4.45
CA SER A 10 11.22 5.05 3.87
C SER A 10 10.57 5.29 2.50
N TYR A 11 10.16 4.23 1.81
CA TYR A 11 9.46 4.23 0.52
C TYR A 11 7.96 3.96 0.67
N GLY A 12 7.42 4.05 1.88
CA GLY A 12 6.00 3.86 2.17
C GLY A 12 5.12 5.10 1.98
N VAL A 13 5.67 6.20 1.43
CA VAL A 13 5.03 7.52 1.38
C VAL A 13 5.19 8.13 0.00
N ASP A 14 4.10 8.70 -0.52
CA ASP A 14 4.13 9.51 -1.73
C ASP A 14 4.60 10.93 -1.39
N ARG A 15 5.76 11.35 -1.91
CA ARG A 15 6.36 12.65 -1.56
C ARG A 15 5.96 13.74 -2.54
N TYR A 16 5.86 13.38 -3.82
CA TYR A 16 5.62 14.34 -4.90
C TYR A 16 4.19 14.29 -5.43
N ARG A 17 3.52 13.14 -5.30
CA ARG A 17 2.16 12.96 -5.81
C ARG A 17 1.16 13.65 -4.88
N ARG A 18 0.51 14.71 -5.36
CA ARG A 18 -0.65 15.33 -4.68
C ARG A 18 -1.94 14.67 -5.19
N PRO A 19 -2.68 13.92 -4.35
CA PRO A 19 -3.92 13.30 -4.79
C PRO A 19 -4.95 14.39 -5.12
N ALA A 20 -5.56 14.29 -6.29
CA ALA A 20 -6.70 15.13 -6.67
C ALA A 20 -7.92 14.78 -5.79
N LYS A 21 -8.84 15.74 -5.64
CA LYS A 21 -10.12 15.48 -4.98
C LYS A 21 -10.89 14.42 -5.80
N LEU A 22 -11.32 13.36 -5.12
CA LEU A 22 -12.09 12.27 -5.74
C LEU A 22 -13.50 12.77 -6.08
N SER A 23 -14.06 12.26 -7.17
CA SER A 23 -15.49 12.47 -7.47
C SER A 23 -16.37 11.65 -6.53
N LEU A 24 -17.63 12.04 -6.38
CA LEU A 24 -18.60 11.32 -5.53
C LEU A 24 -18.76 9.85 -5.95
N ALA A 25 -18.69 9.55 -7.25
CA ALA A 25 -18.73 8.18 -7.76
C ALA A 25 -17.47 7.38 -7.36
N GLN A 26 -16.28 8.00 -7.43
CA GLN A 26 -15.03 7.38 -7.01
C GLN A 26 -14.98 7.14 -5.50
N GLU A 27 -15.51 8.07 -4.70
CA GLU A 27 -15.62 7.88 -3.25
C GLU A 27 -16.52 6.70 -2.88
N ARG A 28 -17.67 6.55 -3.55
CA ARG A 28 -18.58 5.41 -3.36
C ARG A 28 -17.91 4.07 -3.71
N SER A 29 -17.22 4.01 -4.85
CA SER A 29 -16.45 2.81 -5.24
C SER A 29 -15.39 2.45 -4.19
N ARG A 30 -14.65 3.45 -3.68
CA ARG A 30 -13.63 3.23 -2.65
C ARG A 30 -14.22 2.71 -1.33
N LEU A 31 -15.43 3.14 -0.96
CA LEU A 31 -16.12 2.62 0.23
C LEU A 31 -16.52 1.15 0.03
N ALA A 32 -17.11 0.82 -1.13
CA ALA A 32 -17.49 -0.55 -1.46
C ALA A 32 -16.26 -1.49 -1.47
N ASP A 33 -15.13 -1.07 -2.04
CA ASP A 33 -13.89 -1.85 -2.03
C ASP A 33 -13.37 -2.11 -0.61
N ARG A 34 -13.51 -1.13 0.29
CA ARG A 34 -13.11 -1.27 1.70
C ARG A 34 -14.03 -2.22 2.45
N GLU A 35 -15.33 -2.17 2.20
CA GLU A 35 -16.30 -3.09 2.77
C GLU A 35 -16.06 -4.51 2.29
N ALA A 36 -15.89 -4.71 0.98
CA ALA A 36 -15.55 -6.02 0.41
C ALA A 36 -14.24 -6.56 1.02
N HIS A 37 -13.21 -5.73 1.13
CA HIS A 37 -11.95 -6.12 1.76
C HIS A 37 -12.13 -6.50 3.24
N ALA A 38 -12.96 -5.80 3.99
CA ALA A 38 -13.27 -6.13 5.39
C ALA A 38 -14.05 -7.45 5.49
N GLN A 39 -15.03 -7.69 4.61
CA GLN A 39 -15.79 -8.93 4.55
C GLN A 39 -14.90 -10.15 4.26
N LEU A 40 -13.95 -10.01 3.34
CA LEU A 40 -12.96 -11.06 3.01
C LEU A 40 -12.06 -11.42 4.19
N GLN A 41 -11.81 -10.49 5.13
CA GLN A 41 -10.98 -10.75 6.31
C GLN A 41 -11.74 -11.41 7.46
N ILE A 42 -13.04 -11.16 7.58
CA ILE A 42 -13.85 -11.62 8.73
C ILE A 42 -14.40 -13.03 8.50
N ASN A 43 -14.59 -13.46 7.26
CA ASN A 43 -15.45 -14.60 7.00
C ASN A 43 -14.68 -15.93 6.84
N GLU A 44 -14.48 -16.60 7.97
CA GLU A 44 -13.90 -17.96 8.09
C GLU A 44 -14.58 -18.99 7.16
N LEU A 45 -15.88 -18.84 6.89
CA LEU A 45 -16.67 -19.77 6.05
C LEU A 45 -16.27 -19.76 4.57
N TRP A 46 -15.61 -18.71 4.08
CA TRP A 46 -15.17 -18.64 2.67
C TRP A 46 -13.83 -19.34 2.44
N ARG A 47 -13.14 -19.74 3.52
CA ARG A 47 -11.87 -20.47 3.45
C ARG A 47 -12.05 -21.93 3.04
N THR A 48 -13.23 -22.50 3.26
CA THR A 48 -13.56 -23.90 2.97
C THR A 48 -14.21 -24.11 1.60
N LEU A 49 -14.58 -23.02 0.92
CA LEU A 49 -15.09 -23.11 -0.45
C LEU A 49 -13.95 -23.49 -1.40
N PRO A 50 -14.15 -24.45 -2.32
CA PRO A 50 -13.14 -24.81 -3.30
C PRO A 50 -12.78 -23.57 -4.12
N LYS A 51 -11.54 -23.09 -3.99
CA LYS A 51 -11.04 -22.03 -4.86
C LYS A 51 -10.92 -22.61 -6.27
N ARG A 52 -11.67 -22.05 -7.22
CA ARG A 52 -11.40 -22.24 -8.63
C ARG A 52 -9.99 -21.69 -8.87
N VAL A 53 -9.05 -22.58 -9.23
CA VAL A 53 -7.74 -22.17 -9.69
C VAL A 53 -7.97 -21.46 -11.01
N GLU A 54 -8.01 -20.13 -10.99
CA GLU A 54 -7.96 -19.34 -12.21
C GLU A 54 -6.58 -19.58 -12.79
N LYS A 55 -6.58 -20.34 -13.89
CA LYS A 55 -5.40 -20.60 -14.71
C LYS A 55 -4.87 -19.23 -15.11
N GLY A 56 -3.63 -18.92 -14.72
CA GLY A 56 -3.01 -17.65 -15.09
C GLY A 56 -3.14 -17.45 -16.59
N ASP A 57 -3.68 -16.30 -17.00
CA ASP A 57 -3.77 -15.93 -18.41
C ASP A 57 -2.35 -15.81 -18.99
N GLU A 58 -1.87 -16.92 -19.53
CA GLU A 58 -0.75 -17.00 -20.45
C GLU A 58 -1.19 -16.37 -21.76
N ALA A 59 -0.94 -15.06 -21.91
CA ALA A 59 -0.68 -14.32 -23.16
C ALA A 59 -1.18 -12.87 -23.08
N ALA A 60 -0.62 -12.07 -22.16
CA ALA A 60 -0.66 -10.62 -22.33
C ALA A 60 0.66 -10.19 -22.98
N ALA A 61 0.60 -9.64 -24.19
CA ALA A 61 1.67 -8.83 -24.77
C ALA A 61 2.29 -7.96 -23.66
N THR A 62 3.61 -7.80 -23.61
CA THR A 62 4.39 -7.15 -22.54
C THR A 62 3.91 -5.72 -22.28
N ARG A 63 2.75 -5.57 -21.62
CA ARG A 63 2.21 -4.30 -21.16
C ARG A 63 3.13 -3.86 -20.04
N ARG A 64 3.56 -2.61 -20.12
CA ARG A 64 4.39 -1.99 -19.09
C ARG A 64 3.64 -2.08 -17.78
N PHE A 65 4.16 -2.87 -16.85
CA PHE A 65 3.56 -3.05 -15.54
C PHE A 65 4.49 -2.49 -14.45
N PRO A 66 3.99 -1.63 -13.55
CA PRO A 66 2.67 -0.99 -13.55
C PRO A 66 2.49 0.05 -14.69
N ASP A 67 1.24 0.33 -15.06
CA ASP A 67 0.90 1.33 -16.11
C ASP A 67 1.49 2.71 -15.79
N GLU A 68 1.50 3.07 -14.49
CA GLU A 68 2.18 4.25 -13.96
C GLU A 68 3.19 3.85 -12.87
N PRO A 69 4.41 4.42 -12.88
CA PRO A 69 5.38 4.17 -11.83
C PRO A 69 4.85 4.62 -10.46
N GLN A 70 4.94 3.73 -9.47
CA GLN A 70 4.52 4.02 -8.09
C GLN A 70 5.74 4.35 -7.24
N GLU A 71 5.77 5.55 -6.65
CA GLU A 71 6.80 5.94 -5.66
C GLU A 71 6.65 5.13 -4.38
N ASN A 72 5.40 4.92 -3.95
CA ASN A 72 5.07 4.17 -2.75
C ASN A 72 5.19 2.65 -2.97
N LEU A 73 6.38 2.10 -2.70
CA LEU A 73 6.67 0.68 -2.89
C LEU A 73 5.78 -0.21 -2.01
N LEU A 74 5.48 0.21 -0.78
CA LEU A 74 4.59 -0.55 0.09
C LEU A 74 3.15 -0.56 -0.43
N TYR A 75 2.68 0.54 -1.04
CA TYR A 75 1.37 0.58 -1.69
C TYR A 75 1.33 -0.36 -2.90
N PHE A 76 2.38 -0.33 -3.71
CA PHE A 76 2.50 -1.20 -4.87
C PHE A 76 2.45 -2.68 -4.46
N ILE A 77 3.24 -3.08 -3.46
CA ILE A 77 3.26 -4.47 -2.94
C ILE A 77 1.90 -4.85 -2.36
N GLU A 78 1.25 -3.97 -1.60
CA GLU A 78 -0.09 -4.22 -1.03
C GLU A 78 -1.10 -4.59 -2.13
N LYS A 79 -1.07 -3.89 -3.27
CA LYS A 79 -2.07 -4.06 -4.35
C LYS A 79 -1.70 -5.15 -5.36
N ASN A 80 -0.42 -5.37 -5.59
CA ASN A 80 0.05 -6.15 -6.73
C ASN A 80 0.74 -7.46 -6.36
N ALA A 81 0.86 -7.82 -5.08
CA ALA A 81 1.46 -9.08 -4.66
C ALA A 81 0.41 -10.22 -4.59
N PRO A 82 0.33 -11.10 -5.62
CA PRO A 82 -0.64 -12.21 -5.63
C PRO A 82 -0.26 -13.33 -4.66
N LEU A 83 1.03 -13.44 -4.31
CA LEU A 83 1.56 -14.50 -3.43
C LEU A 83 1.36 -14.21 -1.94
N LEU A 84 0.94 -13.00 -1.56
CA LEU A 84 0.72 -12.66 -0.15
C LEU A 84 -0.65 -13.13 0.31
N GLU A 85 -0.66 -13.84 1.44
CA GLU A 85 -1.89 -14.16 2.16
C GLU A 85 -2.58 -12.87 2.67
N PRO A 86 -3.91 -12.90 2.91
CA PRO A 86 -4.66 -11.71 3.34
C PRO A 86 -4.08 -11.01 4.57
N TRP A 87 -3.61 -11.75 5.58
CA TRP A 87 -2.99 -11.17 6.77
C TRP A 87 -1.59 -10.59 6.50
N GLN A 88 -0.84 -11.15 5.56
CA GLN A 88 0.48 -10.61 5.18
C GLN A 88 0.33 -9.28 4.45
N ARG A 89 -0.67 -9.17 3.56
CA ARG A 89 -1.05 -7.90 2.92
C ARG A 89 -1.47 -6.86 3.96
N GLU A 90 -2.13 -7.29 5.03
CA GLU A 90 -2.52 -6.42 6.13
C GLU A 90 -1.31 -5.88 6.90
N ILE A 91 -0.28 -6.68 7.13
CA ILE A 91 1.00 -6.20 7.68
C ILE A 91 1.63 -5.14 6.78
N VAL A 92 1.70 -5.37 5.46
CA VAL A 92 2.21 -4.37 4.50
C VAL A 92 1.42 -3.06 4.61
N ARG A 93 0.08 -3.15 4.67
CA ARG A 93 -0.82 -1.99 4.82
C ARG A 93 -0.59 -1.23 6.12
N ILE A 94 -0.43 -1.94 7.24
CA ILE A 94 -0.18 -1.34 8.55
C ILE A 94 1.15 -0.58 8.53
N VAL A 95 2.24 -1.21 8.07
CA VAL A 95 3.56 -0.56 8.01
C VAL A 95 3.53 0.67 7.09
N ARG A 96 2.84 0.59 5.94
CA ARG A 96 2.63 1.73 5.05
C ARG A 96 1.93 2.90 5.74
N LYS A 97 0.84 2.63 6.47
CA LYS A 97 0.10 3.66 7.21
C LYS A 97 0.95 4.29 8.32
N ILE A 98 1.74 3.50 9.03
CA ILE A 98 2.68 4.00 10.06
C ILE A 98 3.72 4.91 9.39
N ALA A 99 4.32 4.48 8.27
CA ALA A 99 5.29 5.29 7.53
C ALA A 99 4.74 6.66 7.13
N GLN A 100 3.50 6.68 6.63
CA GLN A 100 2.79 7.89 6.23
C GLN A 100 2.43 8.78 7.43
N TYR A 101 1.95 8.20 8.52
CA TYR A 101 1.58 8.94 9.73
C TYR A 101 2.78 9.67 10.35
N PHE A 102 3.93 9.00 10.46
CA PHE A 102 5.15 9.58 11.04
C PHE A 102 6.03 10.33 10.03
N TYR A 103 5.60 10.48 8.77
CA TYR A 103 6.36 11.19 7.76
C TYR A 103 6.62 12.67 8.11
N PRO A 104 5.61 13.45 8.56
CA PRO A 104 5.84 14.86 8.92
C PRO A 104 6.80 15.02 10.10
N GLN A 105 6.72 14.14 11.10
CA GLN A 105 7.60 14.18 12.28
C GLN A 105 9.07 13.97 11.91
N ARG A 106 9.36 13.05 10.97
CA ARG A 106 10.73 12.86 10.48
C ARG A 106 11.25 14.07 9.72
N GLN A 107 10.39 14.78 8.98
CA GLN A 107 10.79 15.99 8.26
C GLN A 107 11.15 17.13 9.23
N THR A 108 10.36 17.33 10.28
CA THR A 108 10.66 18.37 11.27
C THR A 108 11.92 18.06 12.06
N GLN A 109 12.18 16.79 12.39
CA GLN A 109 13.43 16.37 13.02
C GLN A 109 14.65 16.74 12.16
N VAL A 110 14.66 16.37 10.87
CA VAL A 110 15.76 16.69 9.95
C VAL A 110 15.96 18.21 9.83
N MET A 111 14.86 18.97 9.75
CA MET A 111 14.93 20.43 9.72
C MET A 111 15.52 21.01 11.01
N ASN A 112 15.11 20.50 12.17
CA ASN A 112 15.62 20.95 13.47
C ASN A 112 17.10 20.65 13.63
N GLU A 113 17.55 19.44 13.25
CA GLU A 113 18.96 19.06 13.27
C GLU A 113 19.79 19.91 12.29
N GLY A 114 19.26 20.17 11.09
CA GLY A 114 19.90 21.06 10.11
C GLY A 114 19.99 22.51 10.60
N TRP A 115 18.96 23.03 11.26
CA TRP A 115 18.97 24.37 11.84
C TRP A 115 19.97 24.48 12.99
N ALA A 116 20.02 23.49 13.88
CA ALA A 116 21.01 23.46 14.97
C ALA A 116 22.45 23.55 14.44
N THR A 117 22.78 22.78 13.40
CA THR A 117 24.13 22.80 12.79
C THR A 117 24.44 24.05 11.96
N PHE A 118 23.44 24.83 11.55
CA PHE A 118 23.65 26.09 10.84
C PHE A 118 24.04 27.25 11.78
N TRP A 119 23.53 27.26 13.01
CA TRP A 119 23.78 28.32 13.99
C TRP A 119 24.88 28.03 15.01
N HIS A 120 25.24 26.76 15.21
CA HIS A 120 26.35 26.33 16.08
C HIS A 120 27.67 26.33 15.31
#